data_AF-A0A436W0K8-F1
#
_entry.id   AF-A0A436W0K8-F1
#
_cell.length_a   1.000
_cell.length_b   1.000
_cell.length_c   1.000
_cell.angle_alpha   90.00
_cell.angle_beta   90.00
_cell.angle_gamma   90.00
#
_symmetry.space_group_name_H-M   'P 1'
#
loop_
_entity.id
_entity.type
_entity.pdbx_description
1 polymer ?
#
loop_
_entity_poly.entity_id
_entity_poly.type
_entity_poly.pdbx_seq_one_letter_code
_entity_poly.pdbx_strand_id
1 'polypeptide(L)'
;MPLQNRVDPFGAIHAVPERGLFTGNRGIIHDPETKTLLRKRWALQAWIICVCQFRNVRREPMGRNRQGGKAGWTELFFLDEVTALAAGHRPCFFCRRERASDFVRRFGGAFGIAEPRAPMLDKRLHRERLAAGGQPPAVKPEALAA
;
A
#
# COMPACT_ATOMS: atom_id res chain seq x y z
N MET A 1 -14.44 14.75 12.15
CA MET A 1 -12.96 14.67 11.99
C MET A 1 -12.62 13.70 10.87
N PRO A 2 -11.57 13.95 10.07
CA PRO A 2 -11.12 13.01 9.04
C PRO A 2 -10.62 11.71 9.68
N LEU A 3 -10.79 10.58 8.97
CA LEU A 3 -10.22 9.30 9.38
C LEU A 3 -8.70 9.32 9.23
N GLN A 4 -7.97 8.62 10.10
CA GLN A 4 -6.53 8.41 9.97
C GLN A 4 -6.24 7.34 8.91
N ASN A 5 -6.32 7.71 7.64
CA ASN A 5 -6.14 6.78 6.52
C ASN A 5 -5.48 7.41 5.28
N ARG A 6 -4.80 8.55 5.41
CA ARG A 6 -3.98 9.13 4.34
C ARG A 6 -2.53 8.75 4.51
N VAL A 7 -1.92 8.18 3.49
CA VAL A 7 -0.56 7.67 3.57
C VAL A 7 0.39 8.60 2.85
N ASP A 8 1.46 8.98 3.54
CA ASP A 8 2.55 9.77 2.95
C ASP A 8 3.61 8.86 2.27
N PRO A 9 4.59 9.44 1.54
CA PRO A 9 5.63 8.67 0.87
C PRO A 9 6.50 7.81 1.80
N PHE A 10 6.60 8.15 3.09
CA PHE A 10 7.36 7.39 4.09
C PHE A 10 6.53 6.27 4.73
N GLY A 11 5.25 6.22 4.40
CA GLY A 11 4.32 5.22 4.88
C GLY A 11 3.68 5.56 6.23
N ALA A 12 3.81 6.78 6.75
CA ALA A 12 3.04 7.23 7.90
C ALA A 12 1.57 7.46 7.51
N ILE A 13 0.66 7.37 8.49
CA ILE A 13 -0.79 7.47 8.25
C ILE A 13 -1.34 8.68 9.01
N HIS A 14 -1.97 9.59 8.28
CA HIS A 14 -2.40 10.90 8.74
C HIS A 14 -3.92 11.03 8.71
N ALA A 15 -4.46 11.83 9.63
CA ALA A 15 -5.88 12.18 9.71
C ALA A 15 -6.09 13.59 9.14
N VAL A 16 -6.15 13.67 7.81
CA VAL A 16 -6.23 14.94 7.06
C VAL A 16 -7.38 14.89 6.05
N PRO A 17 -8.01 16.05 5.71
CA PRO A 17 -9.25 16.08 4.93
C PRO A 17 -9.06 15.82 3.42
N GLU A 18 -7.85 15.97 2.89
CA GLU A 18 -7.53 15.83 1.48
C GLU A 18 -7.95 14.46 0.95
N ARG A 19 -8.38 14.37 -0.31
CA ARG A 19 -8.77 13.11 -0.93
C ARG A 19 -7.58 12.51 -1.67
N GLY A 20 -7.49 11.19 -1.69
CA GLY A 20 -6.51 10.48 -2.49
C GLY A 20 -7.04 10.14 -3.88
N LEU A 21 -6.17 10.17 -4.89
CA LEU A 21 -6.48 9.66 -6.24
C LEU A 21 -6.50 8.13 -6.28
N PHE A 22 -5.82 7.49 -5.33
CA PHE A 22 -5.76 6.04 -5.21
C PHE A 22 -6.10 5.57 -3.79
N THR A 23 -6.50 4.29 -3.71
CA THR A 23 -6.68 3.58 -2.44
C THR A 23 -5.71 2.41 -2.34
N GLY A 24 -5.68 1.72 -1.21
CA GLY A 24 -4.86 0.55 -1.02
C GLY A 24 -5.02 -0.02 0.37
N ASN A 25 -4.20 -1.02 0.69
CA ASN A 25 -4.29 -1.67 1.99
C ASN A 25 -2.93 -2.06 2.55
N ARG A 26 -2.96 -2.29 3.86
CA ARG A 26 -1.93 -3.00 4.63
C ARG A 26 -2.55 -4.13 5.45
N GLY A 27 -3.66 -4.70 4.97
CA GLY A 27 -4.53 -5.61 5.72
C GLY A 27 -5.49 -4.90 6.67
N ILE A 28 -6.03 -5.64 7.65
CA ILE A 28 -7.00 -5.13 8.64
C ILE A 28 -6.22 -4.58 9.85
N ILE A 29 -6.13 -3.26 9.95
CA ILE A 29 -5.40 -2.53 10.98
C ILE A 29 -6.25 -1.48 11.71
N HIS A 30 -7.57 -1.60 11.63
CA HIS A 30 -8.52 -0.70 12.28
C HIS A 30 -9.51 -1.48 13.14
N ASP A 31 -10.12 -0.77 14.08
CA ASP A 31 -11.36 -1.17 14.73
C ASP A 31 -12.55 -0.69 13.85
N PRO A 32 -13.44 -1.59 13.39
CA PRO A 32 -14.55 -1.23 12.50
C PRO A 32 -15.68 -0.47 13.19
N GLU A 33 -15.79 -0.50 14.51
CA GLU A 33 -16.82 0.23 15.27
C GLU A 33 -16.41 1.68 15.45
N THR A 34 -15.17 1.91 15.90
CA THR A 34 -14.67 3.26 16.19
C THR A 34 -14.01 3.92 14.98
N LYS A 35 -13.69 3.14 13.94
CA LYS A 35 -12.88 3.56 12.78
C LYS A 35 -11.53 4.17 13.17
N THR A 36 -10.93 3.65 14.24
CA THR A 36 -9.59 4.05 14.70
C THR A 36 -8.55 3.00 14.33
N LEU A 37 -7.31 3.42 14.07
CA LEU A 37 -6.21 2.48 13.85
C LEU A 37 -5.84 1.73 15.14
N LEU A 38 -5.56 0.43 15.01
CA LEU A 38 -5.00 -0.42 16.07
C LEU A 38 -3.53 -0.06 16.32
N ARG A 39 -2.86 -0.65 17.32
CA ARG A 39 -1.41 -0.44 17.52
C ARG A 39 -0.55 -0.94 16.34
N LYS A 40 -0.95 -2.04 15.70
CA LYS A 40 -0.28 -2.57 14.50
C LYS A 40 -0.47 -1.64 13.31
N ARG A 41 0.55 -1.50 12.44
CA ARG A 41 0.51 -0.65 11.23
C ARG A 41 0.42 -1.46 9.93
N TRP A 42 0.39 -2.78 10.03
CA TRP A 42 0.14 -3.70 8.94
C TRP A 42 -0.35 -5.06 9.48
N ALA A 43 -0.94 -5.88 8.62
CA ALA A 43 -1.36 -7.25 8.93
C ALA A 43 -1.00 -8.26 7.82
N LEU A 44 -0.42 -7.80 6.71
CA LEU A 44 0.03 -8.61 5.59
C LEU A 44 1.23 -7.97 4.89
N GLN A 45 2.00 -8.77 4.15
CA GLN A 45 3.15 -8.30 3.36
C GLN A 45 2.74 -7.70 2.00
N ALA A 46 1.61 -8.14 1.44
CA ALA A 46 1.12 -7.70 0.13
C ALA A 46 0.43 -6.32 0.19
N TRP A 47 1.21 -5.28 0.47
CA TRP A 47 0.72 -3.90 0.42
C TRP A 47 0.48 -3.50 -1.03
N ILE A 48 -0.76 -3.17 -1.34
CA ILE A 48 -1.18 -2.90 -2.73
C ILE A 48 -1.83 -1.53 -2.87
N ILE A 49 -1.59 -0.92 -4.03
CA ILE A 49 -2.31 0.25 -4.53
C ILE A 49 -3.39 -0.19 -5.53
N CYS A 50 -4.58 0.36 -5.35
CA CYS A 50 -5.81 0.12 -6.10
C CYS A 50 -6.37 1.45 -6.63
N VAL A 51 -7.17 1.40 -7.68
CA VAL A 51 -8.00 2.54 -8.09
C VAL A 51 -9.17 2.73 -7.12
N CYS A 52 -9.63 3.98 -6.93
CA CYS A 52 -10.74 4.29 -6.04
C CYS A 52 -12.10 3.77 -6.56
N GLN A 53 -12.26 3.66 -7.89
CA GLN A 53 -13.48 3.16 -8.53
C GLN A 53 -13.11 1.99 -9.43
N PHE A 54 -13.67 0.82 -9.15
CA PHE A 54 -13.49 -0.37 -9.97
C PHE A 54 -14.79 -1.17 -10.03
N ARG A 55 -15.38 -1.23 -11.23
CA ARG A 55 -16.71 -1.86 -11.44
C ARG A 55 -17.75 -1.21 -10.50
N ASN A 56 -18.73 -1.98 -10.03
CA ASN A 56 -19.77 -1.53 -9.11
C ASN A 56 -19.44 -1.81 -7.64
N VAL A 57 -18.15 -1.96 -7.28
CA VAL A 57 -17.74 -2.22 -5.90
C VAL A 57 -17.82 -0.94 -5.09
N ARG A 58 -18.68 -0.91 -4.08
CA ARG A 58 -18.72 0.15 -3.05
C ARG A 58 -18.15 -0.36 -1.74
N ARG A 59 -17.42 0.51 -1.05
CA ARG A 59 -16.80 0.21 0.24
C ARG A 59 -17.00 1.39 1.17
N GLU A 60 -17.30 1.09 2.42
CA GLU A 60 -17.23 2.08 3.49
C GLU A 60 -15.79 2.13 4.02
N PRO A 61 -15.12 3.30 4.02
CA PRO A 61 -13.78 3.40 4.59
C PRO A 61 -13.75 2.95 6.05
N MET A 62 -12.86 2.00 6.36
CA MET A 62 -12.67 1.40 7.69
C MET A 62 -13.95 0.74 8.21
N GLY A 63 -14.76 0.18 7.30
CA GLY A 63 -16.05 -0.41 7.60
C GLY A 63 -16.09 -1.94 7.51
N ARG A 64 -17.30 -2.47 7.71
CA ARG A 64 -17.62 -3.90 7.68
C ARG A 64 -17.87 -4.39 6.25
N ASN A 65 -16.84 -4.31 5.41
CA ASN A 65 -16.92 -4.61 3.96
C ASN A 65 -16.85 -6.11 3.60
N ARG A 66 -16.82 -7.03 4.57
CA ARG A 66 -16.84 -8.49 4.33
C ARG A 66 -18.20 -9.10 4.69
N GLN A 67 -18.48 -10.27 4.10
CA GLN A 67 -19.67 -11.07 4.42
C GLN A 67 -19.81 -11.33 5.92
N GLY A 68 -21.05 -11.38 6.39
CA GLY A 68 -21.38 -11.57 7.81
C GLY A 68 -21.00 -10.37 8.68
N GLY A 69 -20.98 -9.16 8.13
CA GLY A 69 -20.69 -7.93 8.87
C GLY A 69 -19.27 -7.85 9.41
N LYS A 70 -18.30 -8.56 8.81
CA LYS A 70 -16.91 -8.56 9.29
C LYS A 70 -16.11 -7.38 8.73
N ALA A 71 -15.09 -6.94 9.47
CA ALA A 71 -14.19 -5.88 9.03
C ALA A 71 -13.53 -6.20 7.69
N GLY A 72 -13.51 -5.21 6.80
CA GLY A 72 -12.69 -5.23 5.59
C GLY A 72 -11.22 -4.96 5.90
N TRP A 73 -10.36 -5.07 4.89
CA TRP A 73 -9.03 -4.43 4.95
C TRP A 73 -9.20 -2.92 5.16
N THR A 74 -8.27 -2.30 5.90
CA THR A 74 -8.29 -0.86 6.14
C THR A 74 -8.08 -0.11 4.83
N GLU A 75 -9.10 0.63 4.39
CA GLU A 75 -9.00 1.52 3.23
C GLU A 75 -8.05 2.67 3.52
N LEU A 76 -6.83 2.58 2.96
CA LEU A 76 -5.84 3.65 2.94
C LEU A 76 -5.95 4.42 1.63
N PHE A 77 -5.55 5.69 1.63
CA PHE A 77 -5.62 6.57 0.46
C PHE A 77 -4.30 7.30 0.25
N PHE A 78 -3.96 7.51 -1.01
CA PHE A 78 -2.70 8.12 -1.45
C PHE A 78 -3.00 9.31 -2.34
N LEU A 79 -2.23 10.39 -2.19
CA LEU A 79 -2.34 11.58 -3.02
C LEU A 79 -2.30 11.20 -4.51
N ASP A 80 -1.29 10.42 -4.89
CA ASP A 80 -1.07 9.92 -6.25
C ASP A 80 -0.43 8.52 -6.23
N GLU A 81 -0.11 7.98 -7.41
CA GLU A 81 0.57 6.70 -7.53
C GLU A 81 1.99 6.75 -6.96
N VAL A 82 2.73 7.83 -7.20
CA VAL A 82 4.13 7.98 -6.76
C VAL A 82 4.23 7.86 -5.24
N THR A 83 3.32 8.52 -4.52
CA THR A 83 3.18 8.44 -3.06
C THR A 83 3.00 7.01 -2.59
N ALA A 84 2.14 6.24 -3.25
CA ALA A 84 1.88 4.85 -2.86
C ALA A 84 3.06 3.92 -3.13
N LEU A 85 3.72 4.10 -4.28
CA LEU A 85 4.91 3.34 -4.65
C LEU A 85 6.07 3.64 -3.69
N ALA A 86 6.29 4.92 -3.36
CA ALA A 86 7.28 5.35 -2.37
C ALA A 86 6.99 4.76 -0.97
N ALA A 87 5.71 4.72 -0.56
CA ALA A 87 5.27 4.05 0.66
C ALA A 87 5.40 2.50 0.60
N GLY A 88 5.99 1.95 -0.47
CA GLY A 88 6.29 0.54 -0.65
C GLY A 88 5.10 -0.31 -1.07
N HIS A 89 4.03 0.26 -1.64
CA HIS A 89 2.91 -0.51 -2.19
C HIS A 89 3.21 -0.89 -3.65
N ARG A 90 2.79 -2.09 -4.07
CA ARG A 90 2.84 -2.48 -5.49
C ARG A 90 1.46 -2.40 -6.13
N PRO A 91 1.33 -2.26 -7.46
CA PRO A 91 0.02 -2.28 -8.09
C PRO A 91 -0.74 -3.61 -7.86
N CYS A 92 -2.05 -3.49 -7.67
CA CYS A 92 -2.95 -4.61 -7.43
C CYS A 92 -3.26 -5.40 -8.72
N PHE A 93 -3.16 -6.74 -8.67
CA PHE A 93 -3.51 -7.63 -9.79
C PHE A 93 -5.01 -7.69 -10.12
N PHE A 94 -5.88 -7.20 -9.23
CA PHE A 94 -7.31 -7.23 -9.43
C PHE A 94 -7.79 -6.04 -10.28
N CYS A 95 -7.50 -4.81 -9.86
CA CYS A 95 -7.99 -3.60 -10.53
C CYS A 95 -6.92 -2.83 -11.32
N ARG A 96 -5.64 -3.20 -11.19
CA ARG A 96 -4.51 -2.55 -11.88
C ARG A 96 -3.61 -3.60 -12.56
N ARG A 97 -4.21 -4.64 -13.15
CA ARG A 97 -3.52 -5.85 -13.62
C ARG A 97 -2.32 -5.56 -14.51
N GLU A 98 -2.48 -4.74 -15.55
CA GLU A 98 -1.38 -4.39 -16.47
C GLU A 98 -0.20 -3.73 -15.75
N ARG A 99 -0.49 -2.77 -14.86
CA ARG A 99 0.53 -2.09 -14.04
C ARG A 99 1.19 -3.05 -13.06
N ALA A 100 0.44 -4.01 -12.51
CA ALA A 100 0.98 -5.02 -11.59
C ALA A 100 1.94 -5.97 -12.32
N SER A 101 1.57 -6.44 -13.51
CA SER A 101 2.43 -7.28 -14.36
C SER A 101 3.69 -6.54 -14.78
N ASP A 102 3.57 -5.28 -15.22
CA ASP A 102 4.73 -4.46 -15.61
C ASP A 102 5.70 -4.24 -14.43
N PHE A 103 5.15 -3.92 -13.25
CA PHE A 103 5.95 -3.71 -12.05
C PHE A 103 6.73 -4.98 -11.64
N VAL A 104 6.07 -6.15 -11.64
CA VAL A 104 6.73 -7.42 -11.30
C VAL A 104 7.78 -7.80 -12.34
N ARG A 105 7.53 -7.55 -13.62
CA ARG A 105 8.51 -7.76 -14.70
C ARG A 105 9.75 -6.88 -14.53
N ARG A 106 9.56 -5.58 -14.23
CA ARG A 106 10.66 -4.63 -13.97
C ARG A 106 11.45 -5.02 -12.72
N PHE A 107 10.76 -5.45 -11.67
CA PHE A 107 11.40 -6.04 -10.49
C PHE A 107 12.28 -7.24 -10.87
N GLY A 108 11.79 -8.14 -11.72
CA GLY A 108 12.59 -9.26 -12.23
C GLY A 108 13.85 -8.80 -12.97
N GLY A 109 13.71 -7.85 -13.90
CA GLY A 109 14.85 -7.28 -14.63
C GLY A 109 15.87 -6.60 -13.73
N ALA A 110 15.43 -5.79 -12.76
CA ALA A 110 16.29 -5.07 -11.84
C ALA A 110 17.11 -5.97 -10.90
N PHE A 111 16.63 -7.19 -10.64
CA PHE A 111 17.27 -8.12 -9.71
C PHE A 111 17.69 -9.45 -10.33
N GLY A 112 17.70 -9.56 -11.66
CA GLY A 112 18.13 -10.77 -12.38
C GLY A 112 17.29 -12.01 -12.06
N ILE A 113 15.99 -11.84 -11.78
CA ILE A 113 15.08 -12.94 -11.46
C ILE A 113 14.34 -13.34 -12.74
N ALA A 114 14.61 -14.54 -13.26
CA ALA A 114 14.01 -15.04 -14.50
C ALA A 114 12.48 -15.18 -14.41
N GLU A 115 11.98 -15.71 -13.30
CA GLU A 115 10.54 -15.87 -13.03
C GLU A 115 10.10 -15.04 -11.82
N PRO A 116 9.95 -13.71 -11.94
CA PRO A 116 9.58 -12.86 -10.82
C PRO A 116 8.12 -13.12 -10.42
N ARG A 117 7.90 -13.34 -9.12
CA ARG A 117 6.55 -13.56 -8.56
C ARG A 117 6.23 -12.49 -7.52
N ALA A 118 4.96 -12.11 -7.44
CA ALA A 118 4.50 -11.09 -6.49
C ALA A 118 4.90 -11.36 -5.01
N PRO A 119 4.86 -12.61 -4.50
CA PRO A 119 5.34 -12.89 -3.14
C PRO A 119 6.84 -12.61 -2.92
N MET A 120 7.68 -12.74 -3.96
CA MET A 120 9.10 -12.41 -3.85
C MET A 120 9.29 -10.90 -3.69
N LEU A 121 8.56 -10.13 -4.50
CA LEU A 121 8.50 -8.67 -4.39
C LEU A 121 7.95 -8.23 -3.03
N ASP A 122 6.86 -8.84 -2.56
CA ASP A 122 6.25 -8.53 -1.26
C ASP A 122 7.21 -8.78 -0.10
N LYS A 123 7.94 -9.91 -0.12
CA LYS A 123 8.97 -10.23 0.89
C LYS A 123 10.10 -9.20 0.87
N ARG A 124 10.54 -8.76 -0.31
CA ARG A 124 11.61 -7.77 -0.44
C ARG A 124 11.16 -6.40 0.07
N LEU A 125 10.06 -5.88 -0.48
CA LEU A 125 9.48 -4.60 -0.04
C LEU A 125 9.20 -4.59 1.45
N HIS A 126 8.77 -5.71 2.04
CA HIS A 126 8.52 -5.78 3.49
C HIS A 126 9.76 -5.44 4.32
N ARG A 127 10.97 -5.81 3.88
CA ARG A 127 12.22 -5.47 4.57
C ARG A 127 12.66 -4.02 4.34
N GLU A 128 12.24 -3.42 3.23
CA GLU A 128 12.66 -2.08 2.81
C GLU A 128 11.72 -0.97 3.32
N ARG A 129 10.46 -1.29 3.62
CA ARG A 129 9.46 -0.32 4.11
C ARG A 129 9.84 0.22 5.50
N LEU A 130 10.04 1.53 5.62
CA LEU A 130 10.23 2.22 6.90
C LEU A 130 9.09 1.93 7.89
N ALA A 131 7.84 1.98 7.41
CA ALA A 131 6.66 1.65 8.22
C ALA A 131 6.56 0.19 8.68
N ALA A 132 7.45 -0.69 8.20
CA ALA A 132 7.59 -2.08 8.66
C ALA A 132 8.92 -2.33 9.40
N GLY A 133 9.63 -1.28 9.82
CA GLY A 133 10.91 -1.37 10.53
C GLY A 133 12.13 -1.40 9.61
N GLY A 134 11.96 -1.15 8.31
CA GLY A 134 13.07 -0.93 7.39
C GLY A 134 13.92 0.26 7.81
N GLN A 135 15.23 0.18 7.57
CA GLN A 135 16.15 1.28 7.82
C GLN A 135 16.38 2.07 6.52
N PRO A 136 16.38 3.41 6.57
CA PRO A 136 16.69 4.20 5.39
C PRO A 136 18.16 3.97 5.02
N PRO A 137 18.47 3.66 3.74
CA PRO A 137 19.86 3.60 3.31
C PRO A 137 20.46 5.01 3.39
N ALA A 138 21.72 5.09 3.84
CA ALA A 138 22.48 6.32 3.73
C ALA A 138 22.79 6.57 2.24
N VAL A 139 22.13 7.56 1.65
CA VAL A 139 22.41 7.97 0.27
C VAL A 139 23.55 8.97 0.30
N LYS A 140 24.67 8.64 -0.34
CA LYS A 140 25.77 9.59 -0.52
C LYS A 140 25.52 10.43 -1.79
N PRO A 141 25.88 11.72 -1.82
CA PRO A 141 25.66 12.59 -2.97
C PRO A 141 26.22 12.02 -4.28
N GLU A 142 27.35 11.31 -4.23
CA GLU A 142 28.01 10.73 -5.40
C GLU A 142 27.17 9.62 -6.05
N ALA A 143 26.30 8.96 -5.28
CA ALA A 143 25.40 7.91 -5.77
C ALA A 143 24.15 8.46 -6.47
N LEU A 144 23.87 9.77 -6.36
CA LEU A 144 22.74 10.43 -7.02
C LEU A 144 23.12 11.08 -8.36
N ALA A 145 24.42 11.20 -8.65
CA ALA A 145 24.96 11.89 -9.81
C ALA A 145 25.22 10.98 -11.03
N ALA A 146 24.90 9.68 -10.93
CA ALA A 146 25.05 8.68 -11.99
C ALA A 146 23.68 8.28 -12.57
#